data_AF-A0A438FL63-F1
#
_entry.id   AF-A0A438FL63-F1
#
_cell.length_a   1.000
_cell.length_b   1.000
_cell.length_c   1.000
_cell.angle_alpha   90.00
_cell.angle_beta   90.00
_cell.angle_gamma   90.00
#
_symmetry.space_group_name_H-M   'P 1'
#
loop_
_entity.id
_entity.type
_entity.pdbx_description
1 polymer ?
#
loop_
_entity_poly.entity_id
_entity_poly.type
_entity_poly.pdbx_seq_one_letter_code
_entity_poly.pdbx_strand_id
1 'polypeptide(L)'
;MTLATCELIWLKHLLRELRFGKDEQMKLICDNQAALHIASNPVFHERTKHIEVDCHFIREKIASGCVATSFVNSNDQLADIFIKSLRGFFQSLRGLRQGDSLSPYLFVIAMEVFSCLIKKAIDGGFLSGWRVKGRSEEGVQISRLLFADDILVFCQASQDEMIYLSLLLMWFEAVSGLRINLEKSELISVGRVENIDDLAMDFGCRVGILSSTYLGLPLGASFKSVTVWDGVEE
;
A
#
# COMPACT_ATOMS: atom_id res chain seq x y z
N MET A 1 7.16 -20.84 11.31
CA MET A 1 7.75 -20.84 9.94
C MET A 1 6.67 -21.11 8.90
N THR A 2 5.80 -22.12 9.08
CA THR A 2 4.70 -22.46 8.16
C THR A 2 3.77 -21.29 7.84
N LEU A 3 3.27 -20.59 8.87
CA LEU A 3 2.41 -19.42 8.70
C LEU A 3 3.09 -18.31 7.88
N ALA A 4 4.33 -17.97 8.22
CA ALA A 4 5.12 -16.99 7.47
C ALA A 4 5.32 -17.43 6.01
N THR A 5 5.54 -18.73 5.74
CA THR A 5 5.61 -19.26 4.38
C THR A 5 4.28 -19.12 3.64
N CYS A 6 3.14 -19.38 4.30
CA CYS A 6 1.81 -19.18 3.69
C CYS A 6 1.55 -17.71 3.35
N GLU A 7 1.83 -16.79 4.27
CA GLU A 7 1.70 -15.35 4.06
C GLU A 7 2.60 -14.86 2.92
N LEU A 8 3.84 -15.36 2.86
CA LEU A 8 4.80 -15.04 1.81
C LEU A 8 4.36 -15.55 0.43
N ILE A 9 3.75 -16.75 0.36
CA ILE A 9 3.16 -17.28 -0.88
C ILE A 9 1.94 -16.47 -1.31
N TRP A 10 1.09 -16.08 -0.37
CA TRP A 10 -0.06 -15.22 -0.65
C TRP A 10 0.41 -13.86 -1.19
N LEU A 11 1.39 -13.25 -0.53
CA LEU A 11 2.00 -11.98 -0.96
C LEU A 11 2.63 -12.13 -2.35
N LYS A 12 3.29 -13.25 -2.65
CA LYS A 12 3.82 -13.55 -3.98
C LYS A 12 2.73 -13.59 -5.05
N HIS A 13 1.61 -14.24 -4.77
CA HIS A 13 0.48 -14.28 -5.70
C HIS A 13 -0.12 -12.90 -5.91
N LEU A 14 -0.35 -12.15 -4.83
CA LEU A 14 -0.84 -10.78 -4.90
C LEU A 14 0.11 -9.89 -5.73
N LEU A 15 1.41 -9.91 -5.44
CA LEU A 15 2.39 -9.14 -6.21
C LEU A 15 2.40 -9.56 -7.68
N ARG A 16 2.23 -10.85 -7.98
CA ARG A 16 2.14 -11.37 -9.37
C ARG A 16 0.89 -10.89 -10.08
N GLU A 17 -0.28 -10.96 -9.45
CA GLU A 17 -1.55 -10.47 -9.99
C GLU A 17 -1.48 -8.97 -10.25
N LEU A 18 -0.89 -8.24 -9.32
CA LEU A 18 -0.64 -6.83 -9.50
C LEU A 18 0.40 -6.59 -10.62
N ARG A 19 1.22 -7.55 -11.04
CA ARG A 19 2.41 -7.35 -11.92
C ARG A 19 3.50 -6.48 -11.29
N PHE A 20 3.76 -6.68 -10.00
CA PHE A 20 4.86 -6.03 -9.26
C PHE A 20 6.02 -7.00 -9.04
N GLY A 21 7.25 -6.53 -9.21
CA GLY A 21 8.47 -7.32 -9.00
C GLY A 21 8.74 -8.34 -10.11
N LYS A 22 9.95 -8.91 -10.09
CA LYS A 22 10.29 -10.08 -10.91
C LYS A 22 9.81 -11.34 -10.20
N ASP A 23 9.52 -12.41 -10.96
CA ASP A 23 9.20 -13.72 -10.39
C ASP A 23 10.49 -14.39 -9.87
N GLU A 24 11.04 -13.80 -8.83
CA GLU A 24 12.22 -14.30 -8.13
C GLU A 24 11.80 -15.15 -6.92
N GLN A 25 12.73 -15.98 -6.46
CA GLN A 25 12.53 -16.77 -5.25
C GLN A 25 12.44 -15.83 -4.05
N MET A 26 11.36 -15.93 -3.27
CA MET A 26 11.20 -15.07 -2.10
C MET A 26 12.03 -15.58 -0.93
N LYS A 27 12.77 -14.70 -0.26
CA LYS A 27 13.68 -15.06 0.82
C LYS A 27 12.97 -14.98 2.18
N LEU A 28 12.84 -16.11 2.85
CA LEU A 28 12.36 -16.23 4.24
C LEU A 28 13.56 -16.24 5.19
N ILE A 29 13.70 -15.18 5.98
CA ILE A 29 14.81 -15.01 6.93
C ILE A 29 14.37 -15.46 8.32
N CYS A 30 15.13 -16.33 8.97
CA CYS A 30 14.82 -16.88 10.29
C CYS A 30 16.06 -16.92 11.19
N ASP A 31 15.88 -16.65 12.49
CA ASP A 31 16.93 -16.70 13.51
C ASP A 31 16.95 -18.01 14.30
N ASN A 32 16.02 -18.93 14.02
CA ASN A 32 15.98 -20.25 14.63
C ASN A 32 16.64 -21.29 13.71
N GLN A 33 17.90 -21.63 14.01
CA GLN A 33 18.66 -22.63 13.26
C GLN A 33 18.01 -24.02 13.26
N ALA A 34 17.37 -24.43 14.37
CA ALA A 34 16.69 -25.72 14.42
C ALA A 34 15.50 -25.76 13.44
N ALA A 35 14.72 -24.68 13.37
CA ALA A 35 13.60 -24.58 12.43
C ALA A 35 14.07 -24.61 10.96
N LEU A 36 15.21 -23.96 10.65
CA LEU A 36 15.81 -24.01 9.31
C LEU A 36 16.32 -25.41 8.96
N HIS A 37 16.95 -26.09 9.91
CA HIS A 37 17.42 -27.47 9.73
C HIS A 37 16.27 -28.44 9.49
N ILE A 38 15.18 -28.33 10.26
CA ILE A 38 13.98 -29.15 10.09
C ILE A 38 13.33 -28.87 8.72
N ALA A 39 13.26 -27.61 8.31
CA ALA A 39 12.72 -27.20 7.01
C ALA A 39 13.58 -27.61 5.80
N SER A 40 14.86 -27.95 6.01
CA SER A 40 15.79 -28.27 4.92
C SER A 40 16.16 -29.75 4.85
N ASN A 41 15.96 -30.51 5.93
CA ASN A 41 16.43 -31.89 6.03
C ASN A 41 15.26 -32.91 6.07
N PRO A 42 15.22 -33.90 5.16
CA PRO A 42 14.20 -34.96 5.14
C PRO A 42 14.27 -35.95 6.32
N VAL A 43 15.40 -36.03 7.05
CA VAL A 43 15.70 -37.12 8.00
C VAL A 43 15.18 -36.88 9.43
N PHE A 44 14.54 -35.75 9.71
CA PHE A 44 13.95 -35.52 11.04
C PHE A 44 12.63 -36.29 11.21
N HIS A 45 12.66 -37.31 12.08
CA HIS A 45 11.49 -38.02 12.58
C HIS A 45 10.99 -37.35 13.86
N GLU A 46 9.96 -36.50 13.78
CA GLU A 46 9.31 -35.93 14.97
C GLU A 46 7.93 -36.53 15.26
N ARG A 47 7.64 -36.66 16.56
CA ARG A 47 6.62 -37.52 17.19
C ARG A 47 5.16 -37.07 17.01
N THR A 48 4.84 -36.11 16.15
CA THR A 48 3.47 -35.57 15.99
C THR A 48 3.11 -35.25 14.54
N LYS A 49 1.97 -35.81 14.06
CA LYS A 49 1.51 -35.70 12.66
C LYS A 49 1.38 -34.26 12.13
N HIS A 50 1.00 -33.30 12.98
CA HIS A 50 0.81 -31.90 12.55
C HIS A 50 2.13 -31.21 12.20
N ILE A 51 3.22 -31.54 12.89
CA ILE A 51 4.54 -30.97 12.62
C ILE A 51 5.10 -31.53 11.31
N GLU A 52 4.82 -32.81 11.01
CA GLU A 52 5.26 -33.47 9.79
C GLU A 52 4.65 -32.86 8.52
N VAL A 53 3.35 -32.53 8.56
CA VAL A 53 2.63 -31.86 7.45
C VAL A 53 3.18 -30.46 7.19
N ASP A 54 3.37 -29.67 8.24
CA ASP A 54 3.92 -28.32 8.16
C ASP A 54 5.35 -28.31 7.59
N CYS A 55 6.19 -29.26 8.03
CA CYS A 55 7.54 -29.40 7.51
C CYS A 55 7.58 -29.90 6.07
N HIS A 56 6.66 -30.79 5.69
CA HIS A 56 6.52 -31.23 4.30
C HIS A 56 6.14 -30.05 3.39
N PHE A 57 5.16 -29.24 3.80
CA PHE A 57 4.73 -28.06 3.05
C PHE A 57 5.88 -27.08 2.81
N ILE A 58 6.63 -26.71 3.85
CA ILE A 58 7.76 -25.77 3.69
C ILE A 58 8.83 -26.36 2.77
N ARG A 59 9.16 -27.65 2.93
CA ARG A 59 10.14 -28.36 2.07
C ARG A 59 9.71 -28.34 0.61
N GLU A 60 8.45 -28.61 0.31
CA GLU A 60 7.90 -28.56 -1.05
C GLU A 60 8.06 -27.15 -1.65
N LYS A 61 7.84 -26.10 -0.86
CA LYS A 61 7.95 -24.70 -1.33
C LYS A 61 9.40 -24.24 -1.51
N ILE A 62 10.34 -24.82 -0.76
CA ILE A 62 11.78 -24.63 -0.99
C ILE A 62 12.22 -25.39 -2.25
N ALA A 63 11.81 -26.66 -2.39
CA ALA A 63 12.17 -27.51 -3.52
C ALA A 63 11.61 -27.00 -4.85
N SER A 64 10.42 -26.39 -4.85
CA SER A 64 9.83 -25.75 -6.03
C SER A 64 10.46 -24.41 -6.39
N GLY A 65 11.46 -23.93 -5.64
CA GLY A 65 12.10 -22.63 -5.88
C GLY A 65 11.21 -21.43 -5.56
N CYS A 66 10.07 -21.65 -4.91
CA CYS A 66 9.14 -20.58 -4.55
C CYS A 66 9.71 -19.74 -3.40
N VAL A 67 10.32 -20.40 -2.42
CA VAL A 67 10.89 -19.78 -1.20
C VAL A 67 12.33 -20.22 -0.99
N ALA A 68 13.23 -19.30 -0.62
CA ALA A 68 14.58 -19.60 -0.14
C ALA A 68 14.64 -19.29 1.35
N THR A 69 15.22 -20.16 2.15
CA THR A 69 15.42 -19.90 3.58
C THR A 69 16.85 -19.42 3.84
N SER A 70 17.02 -18.52 4.80
CA SER A 70 18.34 -18.06 5.22
C SER A 70 18.38 -17.74 6.70
N PHE A 71 19.53 -18.02 7.33
CA PHE A 71 19.77 -17.70 8.72
C PHE A 71 20.19 -16.24 8.89
N VAL A 72 19.71 -15.60 9.96
CA VAL A 72 20.20 -14.30 10.45
C VAL A 72 20.41 -14.40 11.96
N ASN A 73 21.40 -13.69 12.50
CA ASN A 73 21.55 -13.59 13.95
C ASN A 73 20.36 -12.79 14.53
N SER A 74 19.85 -13.14 15.71
CA SER A 74 18.74 -12.42 16.35
C SER A 74 19.05 -10.93 16.61
N ASN A 75 20.32 -10.52 16.68
CA ASN A 75 20.71 -9.11 16.78
C ASN A 75 20.61 -8.36 15.45
N ASP A 76 20.70 -9.08 14.32
CA ASP A 76 20.64 -8.53 12.97
C ASP A 76 19.27 -8.78 12.30
N GLN A 77 18.35 -9.42 13.02
CA GLN A 77 16.99 -9.67 12.55
C GLN A 77 16.19 -8.37 12.57
N LEU A 78 16.12 -7.67 11.44
CA LEU A 78 15.33 -6.44 11.31
C LEU A 78 13.86 -6.63 11.69
N ALA A 79 13.30 -7.83 11.47
CA ALA A 79 11.95 -8.16 11.91
C ALA A 79 11.76 -8.02 13.43
N ASP A 80 12.83 -8.20 14.23
CA ASP A 80 12.76 -8.05 15.67
C ASP A 80 12.56 -6.59 16.10
N ILE A 81 12.95 -5.61 15.29
CA ILE A 81 12.60 -4.20 15.57
C ILE A 81 11.07 -4.04 15.53
N PHE A 82 10.43 -4.66 14.53
CA PHE A 82 8.97 -4.65 14.38
C PHE A 82 8.25 -5.51 15.42
N ILE A 83 8.85 -6.61 15.90
CA ILE A 83 8.19 -7.58 16.80
C ILE A 83 8.53 -7.32 18.27
N LYS A 84 9.78 -6.96 18.61
CA LYS A 84 10.23 -6.73 19.99
C LYS A 84 9.78 -5.37 20.53
N SER A 85 9.63 -4.33 19.69
CA SER A 85 8.90 -3.10 20.10
C SER A 85 7.47 -3.43 20.60
N LEU A 86 6.88 -4.51 20.08
CA LEU A 86 5.54 -4.98 20.40
C LEU A 86 5.48 -6.00 21.56
N ARG A 87 6.61 -6.40 22.16
CA ARG A 87 6.62 -7.39 23.26
C ARG A 87 6.27 -6.73 24.60
N GLY A 88 4.98 -6.75 24.95
CA GLY A 88 4.50 -6.40 26.29
C GLY A 88 2.99 -6.14 26.48
N PHE A 89 2.18 -5.99 25.42
CA PHE A 89 0.80 -5.48 25.57
C PHE A 89 -0.36 -6.36 25.04
N PHE A 90 -0.17 -7.34 24.13
CA PHE A 90 -1.26 -8.07 23.42
C PHE A 90 -2.33 -7.17 22.75
N GLN A 91 -3.35 -7.73 22.06
CA GLN A 91 -3.37 -7.92 20.61
C GLN A 91 -4.00 -6.70 19.92
N SER A 92 -3.24 -5.97 19.10
CA SER A 92 -3.83 -5.17 18.03
C SER A 92 -4.19 -6.11 16.89
N LEU A 93 -5.48 -6.28 16.61
CA LEU A 93 -5.95 -7.02 15.42
C LEU A 93 -5.86 -6.15 14.14
N ARG A 94 -5.81 -4.82 14.30
CA ARG A 94 -5.63 -3.81 13.23
C ARG A 94 -5.11 -2.49 13.82
N GLY A 95 -4.26 -1.79 13.06
CA GLY A 95 -3.80 -0.44 13.36
C GLY A 95 -2.38 -0.37 13.92
N LEU A 96 -1.69 0.73 13.60
CA LEU A 96 -0.35 1.06 14.06
C LEU A 96 -0.43 1.89 15.36
N ARG A 97 0.54 1.73 16.25
CA ARG A 97 0.55 2.48 17.52
C ARG A 97 0.90 3.94 17.27
N GLN A 98 -0.02 4.85 17.56
CA GLN A 98 0.25 6.29 17.48
C GLN A 98 1.35 6.69 18.49
N GLY A 99 2.32 7.48 18.04
CA GLY A 99 3.48 7.88 18.84
C GLY A 99 4.64 6.86 18.87
N ASP A 100 4.50 5.70 18.23
CA ASP A 100 5.64 4.80 17.98
C ASP A 100 6.49 5.34 16.82
N SER A 101 7.81 5.34 16.99
CA SER A 101 8.78 5.80 16.00
C SER A 101 8.72 5.06 14.65
N LEU A 102 8.20 3.82 14.61
CA LEU A 102 8.13 2.99 13.40
C LEU A 102 6.80 3.15 12.65
N SER A 103 5.73 3.55 13.34
CA SER A 103 4.39 3.65 12.76
C SER A 103 4.33 4.55 11.52
N PRO A 104 4.98 5.73 11.47
CA PRO A 104 5.00 6.56 10.26
C PRO A 104 5.61 5.82 9.05
N TYR A 105 6.69 5.08 9.25
CA TYR A 105 7.36 4.35 8.15
C TYR A 105 6.51 3.19 7.63
N LEU A 106 5.88 2.44 8.53
CA LEU A 106 4.96 1.37 8.16
C LEU A 106 3.75 1.90 7.38
N PHE A 107 3.25 3.06 7.80
CA PHE A 107 2.18 3.74 7.07
C PHE A 107 2.64 4.17 5.67
N VAL A 108 3.83 4.77 5.53
CA VAL A 108 4.41 5.13 4.22
C VAL A 108 4.55 3.91 3.31
N ILE A 109 4.95 2.75 3.83
CA ILE A 109 5.04 1.51 3.03
C ILE A 109 3.65 1.09 2.52
N ALA A 110 2.61 1.14 3.37
CA ALA A 110 1.25 0.84 2.94
C ALA A 110 0.75 1.82 1.86
N MET A 111 1.08 3.10 2.02
CA MET A 111 0.77 4.13 1.03
C MET A 111 1.57 3.99 -0.27
N GLU A 112 2.78 3.40 -0.22
CA GLU A 112 3.54 3.05 -1.42
C GLU A 112 2.85 1.94 -2.22
N VAL A 113 2.18 0.99 -1.56
CA VAL A 113 1.34 -0.01 -2.24
C VAL A 113 0.15 0.66 -2.92
N PHE A 114 -0.57 1.55 -2.24
CA PHE A 114 -1.64 2.36 -2.86
C PHE A 114 -1.14 3.10 -4.09
N SER A 115 0.04 3.71 -3.94
CA SER A 115 0.77 4.36 -5.00
C SER A 115 0.99 3.45 -6.22
N CYS A 116 1.47 2.24 -5.99
CA CYS A 116 1.71 1.29 -7.07
C CYS A 116 0.42 0.85 -7.77
N LEU A 117 -0.69 0.70 -7.02
CA LEU A 117 -2.01 0.36 -7.58
C LEU A 117 -2.50 1.44 -8.56
N ILE A 118 -2.46 2.71 -8.15
CA ILE A 118 -2.88 3.83 -9.01
C ILE A 118 -2.00 3.92 -10.26
N LYS A 119 -0.68 3.73 -10.11
CA LYS A 119 0.24 3.74 -11.26
C LYS A 119 -0.13 2.66 -12.28
N LYS A 120 -0.45 1.46 -11.82
CA LYS A 120 -0.85 0.35 -12.68
C LYS A 120 -2.20 0.57 -13.36
N ALA A 121 -3.14 1.20 -12.67
CA ALA A 121 -4.40 1.59 -13.28
C ALA A 121 -4.16 2.57 -14.44
N ILE A 122 -3.21 3.49 -14.31
CA ILE A 122 -2.83 4.43 -15.37
C ILE A 122 -2.08 3.75 -16.50
N ASP A 123 -1.09 2.91 -16.19
CA ASP A 123 -0.32 2.14 -17.18
C ASP A 123 -1.25 1.19 -17.98
N GLY A 124 -2.32 0.71 -17.34
CA GLY A 124 -3.37 -0.10 -17.97
C GLY A 124 -4.44 0.69 -18.72
N GLY A 125 -4.42 2.03 -18.67
CA GLY A 125 -5.39 2.90 -19.33
C GLY A 125 -6.76 2.99 -18.64
N PHE A 126 -6.87 2.53 -17.39
CA PHE A 126 -8.11 2.55 -16.60
C PHE A 126 -8.33 3.88 -15.85
N LEU A 127 -7.26 4.59 -15.54
CA LEU A 127 -7.28 5.93 -14.97
C LEU A 127 -6.42 6.86 -15.81
N SER A 128 -6.80 8.12 -15.91
CA SER A 128 -5.96 9.14 -16.51
C SER A 128 -5.25 9.96 -15.42
N GLY A 129 -3.93 10.07 -15.52
CA GLY A 129 -3.19 11.06 -14.72
C GLY A 129 -3.32 12.46 -15.33
N TRP A 130 -3.29 13.49 -14.49
CA TRP A 130 -3.28 14.88 -14.92
C TRP A 130 -1.93 15.27 -15.53
N ARG A 131 -1.92 15.69 -16.79
CA ARG A 131 -0.69 16.15 -17.45
C ARG A 131 -0.50 17.65 -17.27
N VAL A 132 0.46 18.04 -16.44
CA VAL A 132 0.91 19.44 -16.32
C VAL A 132 1.93 19.71 -17.42
N LYS A 133 1.59 20.58 -18.37
CA LYS A 133 2.55 21.06 -19.37
C LYS A 133 3.50 22.07 -18.72
N GLY A 134 4.79 21.75 -18.69
CA GLY A 134 5.85 22.67 -18.29
C GLY A 134 6.30 23.56 -19.46
N ARG A 135 7.45 24.20 -19.30
CA ARG A 135 8.15 24.88 -20.41
C ARG A 135 8.80 23.88 -21.39
N SER A 136 9.02 22.63 -20.97
CA SER A 136 9.41 21.51 -21.81
C SER A 136 8.19 20.89 -22.50
N GLU A 137 8.35 20.41 -23.73
CA GLU A 137 7.28 19.72 -24.48
C GLU A 137 6.83 18.41 -23.78
N GLU A 138 7.74 17.76 -23.04
CA GLU A 138 7.44 16.68 -22.12
C GLU A 138 6.89 17.25 -20.80
N GLY A 139 5.57 17.41 -20.71
CA GLY A 139 4.90 17.74 -19.45
C GLY A 139 4.99 16.61 -18.42
N VAL A 140 4.81 16.93 -17.14
CA VAL A 140 4.80 15.97 -16.02
C VAL A 140 3.39 15.42 -15.82
N GLN A 141 3.25 14.10 -15.68
CA GLN A 141 1.98 13.49 -15.31
C GLN A 141 1.89 13.34 -13.78
N ILE A 142 0.87 13.94 -13.19
CA ILE A 142 0.54 13.87 -11.76
C ILE A 142 -0.77 13.12 -11.63
N SER A 143 -0.78 12.03 -10.88
CA SER A 143 -2.00 11.25 -10.63
C SER A 143 -2.46 11.27 -9.19
N ARG A 144 -1.55 11.61 -8.26
CA ARG A 144 -1.85 11.65 -6.84
C ARG A 144 -0.83 12.46 -6.07
N LEU A 145 -1.24 12.96 -4.91
CA LEU A 145 -0.39 13.51 -3.87
C LEU A 145 -0.75 12.82 -2.56
N LEU A 146 0.26 12.40 -1.81
CA LEU A 146 0.09 11.64 -0.59
C LEU A 146 0.88 12.34 0.52
N PHE A 147 0.20 12.70 1.60
CA PHE A 147 0.83 13.13 2.83
C PHE A 147 0.07 12.53 4.00
N ALA A 148 0.69 11.55 4.67
CA ALA A 148 0.00 10.76 5.69
C ALA A 148 -1.39 10.28 5.16
N ASP A 149 -2.45 10.51 5.91
CA ASP A 149 -3.83 10.16 5.57
C ASP A 149 -4.50 11.15 4.59
N ASP A 150 -3.86 12.27 4.26
CA ASP A 150 -4.35 13.25 3.31
C ASP A 150 -3.93 12.89 1.87
N ILE A 151 -4.90 12.31 1.14
CA ILE A 151 -4.73 11.79 -0.22
C ILE A 151 -5.49 12.66 -1.21
N LEU A 152 -4.78 13.17 -2.22
CA LEU A 152 -5.39 13.73 -3.43
C LEU A 152 -5.18 12.76 -4.59
N VAL A 153 -6.23 12.46 -5.34
CA VAL A 153 -6.17 11.67 -6.57
C VAL A 153 -6.69 12.54 -7.72
N PHE A 154 -5.96 12.55 -8.83
CA PHE A 154 -6.33 13.25 -10.06
C PHE A 154 -6.77 12.22 -11.09
N CYS A 155 -7.99 12.38 -11.59
CA CYS A 155 -8.58 11.56 -12.64
C CYS A 155 -9.46 12.41 -13.56
N GLN A 156 -9.87 11.87 -14.70
CA GLN A 156 -10.82 12.54 -15.59
C GLN A 156 -12.23 12.45 -15.01
N ALA A 157 -13.05 13.47 -15.27
CA ALA A 157 -14.48 13.46 -14.93
C ALA A 157 -15.25 12.50 -15.87
N SER A 158 -15.05 11.20 -15.65
CA SER A 158 -15.65 10.11 -16.41
C SER A 158 -16.22 9.08 -15.44
N GLN A 159 -17.44 8.62 -15.70
CA GLN A 159 -18.09 7.60 -14.86
C GLN A 159 -17.28 6.30 -14.83
N ASP A 160 -16.68 5.91 -15.95
CA ASP A 160 -15.84 4.72 -16.04
C ASP A 160 -14.61 4.82 -15.12
N GLU A 161 -13.89 5.96 -15.14
CA GLU A 161 -12.72 6.18 -14.28
C GLU A 161 -13.11 6.18 -12.79
N MET A 162 -14.25 6.78 -12.45
CA MET A 162 -14.76 6.77 -11.07
C MET A 162 -15.08 5.35 -10.60
N ILE A 163 -15.65 4.48 -11.46
CA ILE A 163 -15.90 3.07 -11.14
C ILE A 163 -14.56 2.35 -10.89
N TYR A 164 -13.56 2.53 -11.76
CA TYR A 164 -12.24 1.93 -11.57
C TYR A 164 -11.57 2.39 -10.28
N LEU A 165 -11.67 3.68 -9.95
CA LEU A 165 -11.16 4.23 -8.70
C LEU A 165 -11.87 3.62 -7.50
N SER A 166 -13.20 3.52 -7.51
CA SER A 166 -13.98 2.87 -6.45
C SER A 166 -13.57 1.42 -6.22
N LEU A 167 -13.37 0.65 -7.30
CA LEU A 167 -12.91 -0.74 -7.23
C LEU A 167 -11.49 -0.82 -6.64
N LEU A 168 -10.58 0.05 -7.08
CA LEU A 168 -9.21 0.11 -6.56
C LEU A 168 -9.19 0.42 -5.07
N LEU A 169 -10.00 1.39 -4.64
CA LEU A 169 -10.14 1.80 -3.25
C LEU A 169 -10.70 0.66 -2.39
N MET A 170 -11.74 -0.03 -2.86
CA MET A 170 -12.29 -1.21 -2.19
C MET A 170 -11.23 -2.31 -2.03
N TRP A 171 -10.47 -2.62 -3.09
CA TRP A 171 -9.38 -3.60 -3.01
C TRP A 171 -8.28 -3.16 -2.05
N PHE A 172 -7.94 -1.87 -2.04
CA PHE A 172 -6.97 -1.32 -1.11
C PHE A 172 -7.43 -1.45 0.34
N GLU A 173 -8.69 -1.14 0.67
CA GLU A 173 -9.24 -1.36 2.03
C GLU A 173 -9.20 -2.83 2.43
N ALA A 174 -9.55 -3.74 1.49
CA ALA A 174 -9.56 -5.17 1.75
C ALA A 174 -8.15 -5.71 2.05
N VAL A 175 -7.13 -5.25 1.32
CA VAL A 175 -5.74 -5.72 1.44
C VAL A 175 -5.01 -5.04 2.61
N SER A 176 -5.16 -3.73 2.77
CA SER A 176 -4.44 -2.96 3.80
C SER A 176 -5.11 -3.04 5.17
N GLY A 177 -6.41 -3.34 5.23
CA GLY A 177 -7.21 -3.25 6.43
C GLY A 177 -7.51 -1.81 6.89
N LEU A 178 -7.04 -0.80 6.14
CA LEU A 178 -7.42 0.60 6.32
C LEU A 178 -8.87 0.82 5.88
N ARG A 179 -9.43 1.96 6.30
CA ARG A 179 -10.76 2.39 5.87
C ARG A 179 -10.68 3.78 5.25
N ILE A 180 -11.29 3.91 4.09
CA ILE A 180 -11.44 5.17 3.37
C ILE A 180 -12.68 5.85 3.93
N ASN A 181 -12.52 7.11 4.33
CA ASN A 181 -13.61 7.88 4.87
C ASN A 181 -14.31 8.67 3.76
N LEU A 182 -15.20 8.00 3.02
CA LEU A 182 -15.98 8.64 1.95
C LEU A 182 -16.87 9.79 2.46
N GLU A 183 -17.27 9.75 3.73
CA GLU A 183 -18.01 10.87 4.34
C GLU A 183 -17.14 12.13 4.44
N LYS A 184 -15.82 12.01 4.62
CA LYS A 184 -14.88 13.14 4.64
C LYS A 184 -14.23 13.41 3.28
N SER A 185 -14.30 12.47 2.35
CA SER A 185 -13.80 12.65 1.00
C SER A 185 -14.69 13.60 0.21
N GLU A 186 -14.04 14.40 -0.64
CA GLU A 186 -14.70 15.37 -1.51
C GLU A 186 -14.24 15.20 -2.95
N LEU A 187 -15.18 15.28 -3.90
CA LEU A 187 -14.90 15.36 -5.32
C LEU A 187 -14.92 16.82 -5.77
N ILE A 188 -13.79 17.28 -6.30
CA ILE A 188 -13.59 18.68 -6.66
C ILE A 188 -13.40 18.78 -8.17
N SER A 189 -14.27 19.54 -8.83
CA SER A 189 -14.12 19.81 -10.27
C SER A 189 -13.02 20.86 -10.51
N VAL A 190 -12.13 20.55 -11.45
CA VAL A 190 -11.16 21.51 -11.99
C VAL A 190 -11.59 21.89 -13.40
N GLY A 191 -12.17 23.09 -13.54
CA GLY A 191 -12.72 23.57 -14.80
C GLY A 191 -14.21 23.26 -14.97
N ARG A 192 -14.68 23.13 -16.21
CA ARG A 192 -16.10 22.91 -16.53
C ARG A 192 -16.40 21.41 -16.56
N VAL A 193 -17.17 20.94 -15.58
CA VAL A 193 -17.69 19.57 -15.47
C VAL A 193 -19.18 19.66 -15.23
N GLU A 194 -20.00 19.13 -16.14
CA GLU A 194 -21.47 19.31 -16.09
C GLU A 194 -22.18 18.27 -15.23
N ASN A 195 -21.54 17.12 -14.96
CA ASN A 195 -22.10 15.96 -14.26
C ASN A 195 -21.39 15.65 -12.92
N ILE A 196 -20.87 16.68 -12.23
CA ILE A 196 -20.08 16.52 -10.99
C ILE A 196 -20.93 15.89 -9.86
N ASP A 197 -22.19 16.29 -9.75
CA ASP A 197 -23.11 15.81 -8.71
C ASP A 197 -23.41 14.31 -8.89
N ASP A 198 -23.65 13.88 -10.13
CA ASP A 198 -23.89 12.47 -10.46
C ASP A 198 -22.65 11.61 -10.15
N LEU A 199 -21.46 12.09 -10.54
CA LEU A 199 -20.19 11.39 -10.26
C LEU A 199 -19.90 11.28 -8.76
N ALA A 200 -20.18 12.34 -8.00
CA ALA A 200 -19.99 12.32 -6.55
C ALA A 200 -20.97 11.36 -5.86
N MET A 201 -22.23 11.33 -6.32
CA MET A 201 -23.25 10.41 -5.84
C MET A 201 -22.89 8.96 -6.11
N ASP A 202 -22.46 8.64 -7.34
CA ASP A 202 -22.03 7.29 -7.73
C ASP A 202 -20.80 6.81 -6.94
N PHE A 203 -19.87 7.73 -6.66
CA PHE A 203 -18.68 7.43 -5.86
C PHE A 203 -18.95 7.38 -4.35
N GLY A 204 -20.05 7.98 -3.89
CA GLY A 204 -20.44 8.03 -2.49
C GLY A 204 -19.74 9.10 -1.65
N CYS A 205 -19.31 10.20 -2.28
CA CYS A 205 -18.61 11.31 -1.60
C CYS A 205 -19.35 12.64 -1.78
N ARG A 206 -18.89 13.69 -1.09
CA ARG A 206 -19.48 15.04 -1.24
C ARG A 206 -18.88 15.78 -2.42
N VAL A 207 -19.63 16.69 -3.02
CA VAL A 207 -19.04 17.66 -3.96
C VAL A 207 -18.32 18.75 -3.15
N GLY A 208 -17.01 18.86 -3.35
CA GLY A 208 -16.18 19.89 -2.72
C GLY A 208 -16.02 21.12 -3.60
N ILE A 209 -15.48 22.19 -3.01
CA ILE A 209 -15.21 23.44 -3.71
C ILE A 209 -13.70 23.57 -3.89
N LEU A 210 -13.25 24.13 -5.02
CA LEU A 210 -11.84 24.31 -5.32
C LEU A 210 -11.11 25.15 -4.26
N SER A 211 -11.80 26.02 -3.51
CA SER A 211 -11.25 26.78 -2.38
C SER A 211 -10.97 25.96 -1.11
N SER A 212 -11.01 24.63 -1.20
CA SER A 212 -10.62 23.72 -0.12
C SER A 212 -9.11 23.79 0.14
N THR A 213 -8.70 23.42 1.35
CA THR A 213 -7.29 23.43 1.75
C THR A 213 -6.71 22.02 1.73
N TYR A 214 -5.56 21.84 1.08
CA TYR A 214 -4.73 20.64 1.20
C TYR A 214 -3.45 20.99 1.96
N LEU A 215 -3.22 20.36 3.12
CA LEU A 215 -2.08 20.67 4.00
C LEU A 215 -2.03 22.17 4.41
N GLY A 216 -3.19 22.77 4.62
CA GLY A 216 -3.31 24.21 4.92
C GLY A 216 -3.16 25.13 3.70
N LEU A 217 -2.85 24.59 2.51
CA LEU A 217 -2.73 25.37 1.28
C LEU A 217 -4.04 25.39 0.49
N PRO A 218 -4.57 26.56 0.12
CA PRO A 218 -5.79 26.63 -0.68
C PRO A 218 -5.55 26.08 -2.09
N LEU A 219 -6.35 25.10 -2.48
CA LEU A 219 -6.41 24.61 -3.85
C LEU A 219 -7.00 25.72 -4.75
N GLY A 220 -6.51 25.83 -5.99
CA GLY A 220 -7.01 26.81 -6.96
C GLY A 220 -6.64 28.28 -6.71
N ALA A 221 -5.87 28.60 -5.67
CA ALA A 221 -5.36 29.96 -5.48
C ALA A 221 -4.45 30.38 -6.65
N SER A 222 -4.51 31.65 -7.01
CA SER A 222 -3.65 32.20 -8.06
C SER A 222 -2.18 32.07 -7.65
N PHE A 223 -1.36 31.46 -8.50
CA PHE A 223 0.08 31.35 -8.29
C PHE A 223 0.78 32.73 -8.14
N LYS A 224 0.11 33.82 -8.50
CA LYS A 224 0.60 35.20 -8.35
C LYS A 224 0.16 35.89 -7.06
N SER A 225 -0.69 35.26 -6.25
CA SER A 225 -1.27 35.88 -5.06
C SER A 225 -0.30 35.79 -3.88
N VAL A 226 0.55 36.80 -3.71
CA VAL A 226 1.56 36.88 -2.63
C VAL A 226 0.93 36.65 -1.24
N THR A 227 -0.25 37.23 -0.99
CA THR A 227 -1.00 37.09 0.27
C THR A 227 -1.43 35.67 0.62
N VAL A 228 -1.50 34.76 -0.36
CA VAL A 228 -1.83 33.35 -0.12
C VAL A 228 -0.59 32.56 0.28
N TRP A 229 0.60 33.01 -0.14
CA TRP A 229 1.87 32.33 0.11
C TRP A 229 2.64 32.88 1.32
N ASP A 230 2.24 34.04 1.85
CA ASP A 230 2.87 34.71 3.00
C ASP A 230 2.90 33.85 4.29
N GLY A 231 2.07 32.80 4.39
CA GLY A 231 2.02 31.87 5.53
C GLY A 231 2.63 30.49 5.28
N VAL A 232 3.33 30.28 4.15
CA VAL A 232 3.89 28.97 3.74
C VAL A 232 5.36 28.81 4.15
N GLU A 233 5.95 29.82 4.79
CA GLU A 233 7.25 29.72 5.45
C GLU A 233 7.08 29.22 6.91
N GLU A 234 7.24 27.92 7.12
CA GLU A 234 7.98 27.29 8.24
C GLU A 234 8.09 25.76 8.04
#